data_AF-A0A955K406-F1
#
_entry.id   AF-A0A955K406-F1
#
_cell.length_a   1.000
_cell.length_b   1.000
_cell.length_c   1.000
_cell.angle_alpha   90.00
_cell.angle_beta   90.00
_cell.angle_gamma   90.00
#
_symmetry.space_group_name_H-M   'P 1'
#
loop_
_entity.id
_entity.type
_entity.pdbx_description
1 polymer ?
#
loop_
_entity_poly.entity_id
_entity_poly.type
_entity_poly.pdbx_seq_one_letter_code
_entity_poly.pdbx_strand_id
1 'polypeptide(L)'
;MGYIKKIVINKEDVIPYIYFVCSMARRGKMYGGLSGKSDYIGGIFDRWINIIPESVIFNKYFLPLINKDLTVISDYYEYDPKKSGIAPDVLGIKIGPNAVPFVEYDNRWNAIKGAPQIEVKSFKNTQYMVSLRNQGYDNKYLVMVETSLDTDYLLPFFEQTVLSENTYNRLKMDDAVFIKSNTDNNLSSVTKIERENTDLGTLKLITVCKANVFMSFATLCTSKESPLYVKEINETRSVKTNPNTIDFLNLLEINENGLYTWKTNLLDNNPSHKLLNIHVEGIKNIKYVKNSKSSVTILTTGEAIINNNKLNSGKTYIIKFQLLDRSSNRGDEYFMHKSIIQKIPSEENSMLNDIDKYIR
;
A
#
# COMPACT_ATOMS: atom_id res chain seq x y z
N MET A 1 1.78 -11.28 19.41
CA MET A 1 1.92 -11.04 17.95
C MET A 1 1.06 -12.07 17.25
N GLY A 2 -0.07 -11.66 16.67
CA GLY A 2 -0.89 -12.55 15.85
C GLY A 2 -0.15 -12.93 14.57
N TYR A 3 -0.26 -14.18 14.15
CA TYR A 3 0.30 -14.66 12.88
C TYR A 3 -0.29 -13.83 11.74
N ILE A 4 0.55 -13.10 11.01
CA ILE A 4 0.08 -12.34 9.86
C ILE A 4 -0.12 -13.31 8.70
N LYS A 5 -1.38 -13.49 8.26
CA LYS A 5 -1.72 -14.49 7.25
C LYS A 5 -1.34 -13.99 5.85
N LYS A 6 -0.53 -14.80 5.16
CA LYS A 6 -0.15 -14.59 3.76
C LYS A 6 -1.12 -15.37 2.87
N ILE A 7 -1.74 -14.70 1.91
CA ILE A 7 -2.69 -15.25 0.95
C ILE A 7 -2.01 -15.26 -0.41
N VAL A 8 -2.02 -16.41 -1.08
CA VAL A 8 -1.48 -16.51 -2.44
C VAL A 8 -2.51 -15.96 -3.43
N ILE A 9 -2.03 -15.14 -4.37
CA ILE A 9 -2.82 -14.66 -5.51
C ILE A 9 -2.52 -15.60 -6.67
N ASN A 10 -3.55 -16.23 -7.22
CA ASN A 10 -3.42 -17.20 -8.29
C ASN A 10 -3.95 -16.59 -9.59
N LYS A 11 -3.60 -17.22 -10.70
CA LYS A 11 -4.09 -16.84 -12.03
C LYS A 11 -5.60 -16.67 -12.08
N GLU A 12 -6.34 -17.60 -11.49
CA GLU A 12 -7.82 -17.65 -11.52
C GLU A 12 -8.45 -16.42 -10.86
N ASP A 13 -7.82 -15.88 -9.82
CA ASP A 13 -8.32 -14.69 -9.12
C ASP A 13 -8.26 -13.44 -10.00
N VAL A 14 -7.35 -13.43 -10.97
CA VAL A 14 -7.02 -12.23 -11.76
C VAL A 14 -7.70 -12.26 -13.13
N ILE A 15 -8.13 -13.43 -13.64
CA ILE A 15 -8.78 -13.58 -14.97
C ILE A 15 -9.91 -12.56 -15.20
N PRO A 16 -10.90 -12.40 -14.29
CA PRO A 16 -11.99 -11.45 -14.52
C PRO A 16 -11.50 -10.01 -14.69
N TYR A 17 -10.45 -9.63 -13.95
CA TYR A 17 -9.84 -8.31 -14.03
C TYR A 17 -9.03 -8.11 -15.31
N ILE A 18 -8.33 -9.15 -15.79
CA ILE A 18 -7.68 -9.11 -17.11
C ILE A 18 -8.73 -8.80 -18.19
N TYR A 19 -9.86 -9.52 -18.16
CA TYR A 19 -10.94 -9.27 -19.11
C TYR A 19 -11.50 -7.86 -19.00
N PHE A 20 -11.77 -7.38 -17.77
CA PHE A 20 -12.29 -6.04 -17.53
C PHE A 20 -11.35 -4.95 -18.05
N VAL A 21 -10.04 -5.06 -17.78
CA VAL A 21 -9.02 -4.13 -18.27
C VAL A 21 -8.91 -4.16 -19.79
N CYS A 22 -8.89 -5.33 -20.42
CA CYS A 22 -8.90 -5.48 -21.87
C CYS A 22 -10.14 -4.83 -22.50
N SER A 23 -11.30 -5.01 -21.87
CA SER A 23 -12.57 -4.39 -22.28
C SER A 23 -12.50 -2.86 -22.22
N MET A 24 -11.94 -2.29 -21.15
CA MET A 24 -11.72 -0.84 -21.04
C MET A 24 -10.74 -0.33 -22.11
N ALA A 25 -9.62 -1.02 -22.30
CA ALA A 25 -8.59 -0.65 -23.27
C ALA A 25 -9.13 -0.56 -24.70
N ARG A 26 -9.94 -1.55 -25.11
CA ARG A 26 -10.51 -1.63 -26.46
C ARG A 26 -11.44 -0.46 -26.79
N ARG A 27 -12.10 0.13 -25.80
CA ARG A 27 -13.10 1.20 -26.01
C ARG A 27 -12.52 2.61 -25.94
N GLY A 28 -11.27 2.77 -25.46
CA GLY A 28 -10.62 4.08 -25.34
C GLY A 28 -11.27 5.04 -24.32
N LYS A 29 -12.14 4.54 -23.44
CA LYS A 29 -12.79 5.32 -22.37
C LYS A 29 -12.17 4.94 -21.04
N MET A 30 -11.44 5.86 -20.42
CA MET A 30 -10.86 5.66 -19.09
C MET A 30 -11.42 6.65 -18.07
N TYR A 31 -11.59 6.16 -16.84
CA TYR A 31 -11.83 6.93 -15.64
C TYR A 31 -10.61 7.80 -15.32
N GLY A 32 -10.81 9.11 -15.25
CA GLY A 32 -9.71 10.09 -15.16
C GLY A 32 -9.15 10.39 -16.54
N GLY A 33 -9.14 11.68 -16.91
CA GLY A 33 -8.78 12.10 -18.26
C GLY A 33 -7.47 11.48 -18.74
N LEU A 34 -7.44 11.09 -20.01
CA LEU A 34 -6.24 10.76 -20.80
C LEU A 34 -5.32 12.00 -20.97
N SER A 35 -5.10 12.77 -19.91
CA SER A 35 -4.31 14.00 -19.92
C SER A 35 -2.87 13.78 -19.45
N GLY A 36 -2.52 12.56 -19.01
CA GLY A 36 -1.15 12.06 -19.12
C GLY A 36 -1.05 11.32 -20.45
N LYS A 37 -0.11 11.70 -21.33
CA LYS A 37 0.06 11.10 -22.67
C LYS A 37 -0.16 9.57 -22.66
N SER A 38 -1.06 9.08 -23.50
CA SER A 38 -1.01 7.72 -24.09
C SER A 38 -0.93 6.51 -23.13
N ASP A 39 -1.94 6.27 -22.29
CA ASP A 39 -2.07 4.96 -21.63
C ASP A 39 -2.52 3.90 -22.65
N TYR A 40 -1.56 3.22 -23.28
CA TYR A 40 -1.81 1.93 -23.93
C TYR A 40 -2.16 0.88 -22.86
N ILE A 41 -2.63 -0.30 -23.29
CA ILE A 41 -3.16 -1.35 -22.39
C ILE A 41 -2.28 -1.64 -21.16
N GLY A 42 -0.94 -1.56 -21.27
CA GLY A 42 -0.02 -1.72 -20.13
C GLY A 42 -0.20 -0.67 -19.02
N GLY A 43 -0.39 0.61 -19.37
CA GLY A 43 -0.66 1.66 -18.39
C GLY A 43 -2.02 1.51 -17.70
N ILE A 44 -2.99 0.90 -18.38
CA ILE A 44 -4.29 0.55 -17.80
C ILE A 44 -4.13 -0.57 -16.77
N PHE A 45 -3.37 -1.62 -17.09
CA PHE A 45 -3.05 -2.68 -16.13
C PHE A 45 -2.42 -2.12 -14.86
N ASP A 46 -1.40 -1.24 -15.00
CA ASP A 46 -0.71 -0.66 -13.85
C ASP A 46 -1.62 0.20 -12.95
N ARG A 47 -2.65 0.84 -13.52
CA ARG A 47 -3.63 1.62 -12.75
C ARG A 47 -4.60 0.73 -11.99
N TRP A 48 -5.07 -0.33 -12.63
CA TRP A 48 -6.15 -1.18 -12.11
C TRP A 48 -5.65 -2.39 -11.32
N ILE A 49 -4.35 -2.66 -11.27
CA ILE A 49 -3.78 -3.74 -10.47
C ILE A 49 -4.19 -3.70 -8.98
N ASN A 50 -4.51 -2.50 -8.47
CA ASN A 50 -4.95 -2.29 -7.09
C ASN A 50 -6.36 -2.83 -6.80
N ILE A 51 -7.11 -3.30 -7.82
CA ILE A 51 -8.42 -3.95 -7.66
C ILE A 51 -8.29 -5.44 -7.30
N ILE A 52 -7.19 -6.09 -7.67
CA ILE A 52 -6.95 -7.51 -7.40
C ILE A 52 -7.06 -7.83 -5.89
N PRO A 53 -6.44 -7.05 -4.99
CA PRO A 53 -6.56 -7.25 -3.55
C PRO A 53 -7.99 -7.24 -3.02
N GLU A 54 -8.89 -6.46 -3.64
CA GLU A 54 -10.26 -6.25 -3.17
C GLU A 54 -11.04 -7.56 -3.17
N SER A 55 -11.10 -8.28 -4.28
CA SER A 55 -11.80 -9.57 -4.27
C SER A 55 -11.01 -10.66 -3.56
N VAL A 56 -9.68 -10.69 -3.72
CA VAL A 56 -8.85 -11.76 -3.17
C VAL A 56 -8.94 -11.80 -1.65
N ILE A 57 -8.87 -10.65 -0.97
CA ILE A 57 -8.94 -10.62 0.50
C ILE A 57 -10.30 -11.10 1.00
N PHE A 58 -11.38 -10.73 0.31
CA PHE A 58 -12.72 -11.15 0.73
C PHE A 58 -12.97 -12.63 0.43
N ASN A 59 -12.72 -13.08 -0.80
CA ASN A 59 -13.01 -14.44 -1.24
C ASN A 59 -12.12 -15.49 -0.56
N LYS A 60 -10.84 -15.20 -0.32
CA LYS A 60 -9.90 -16.17 0.26
C LYS A 60 -9.73 -16.07 1.77
N TYR A 61 -10.14 -14.96 2.38
CA TYR A 61 -9.93 -14.74 3.81
C TYR A 61 -11.20 -14.40 4.57
N PHE A 62 -11.83 -13.25 4.34
CA PHE A 62 -12.93 -12.80 5.21
C PHE A 62 -14.20 -13.65 5.05
N LEU A 63 -14.67 -13.84 3.82
CA LEU A 63 -15.94 -14.53 3.59
C LEU A 63 -15.92 -16.01 4.02
N PRO A 64 -14.84 -16.78 3.79
CA PRO A 64 -14.73 -18.14 4.32
C PRO A 64 -14.81 -18.27 5.85
N LEU A 65 -14.56 -17.19 6.61
CA LEU A 65 -14.73 -17.16 8.07
C LEU A 65 -16.20 -17.04 8.48
N ILE A 66 -17.06 -16.54 7.58
CA ILE A 66 -18.50 -16.43 7.75
C ILE A 66 -19.18 -17.69 7.20
N ASN A 67 -19.00 -17.93 5.89
CA ASN A 67 -19.50 -19.10 5.18
C ASN A 67 -18.70 -19.28 3.87
N LYS A 68 -18.29 -20.53 3.58
CA LYS A 68 -17.44 -20.89 2.43
C LYS A 68 -18.12 -20.70 1.06
N ASP A 69 -19.45 -20.63 1.02
CA ASP A 69 -20.22 -20.49 -0.23
C ASP A 69 -20.45 -19.02 -0.63
N LEU A 70 -19.87 -18.08 0.12
CA LEU A 70 -19.98 -16.65 -0.13
C LEU A 70 -18.87 -16.17 -1.07
N THR A 71 -19.24 -15.30 -2.00
CA THR A 71 -18.27 -14.58 -2.84
C THR A 71 -18.59 -13.10 -2.88
N VAL A 72 -17.56 -12.26 -2.92
CA VAL A 72 -17.70 -10.81 -3.02
C VAL A 72 -18.17 -10.40 -4.41
N ILE A 73 -18.97 -9.34 -4.47
CA ILE A 73 -19.36 -8.68 -5.71
C ILE A 73 -18.46 -7.45 -5.89
N SER A 74 -17.52 -7.54 -6.83
CA SER A 74 -16.62 -6.44 -7.20
C SER A 74 -17.28 -5.47 -8.19
N ASP A 75 -16.80 -4.23 -8.22
CA ASP A 75 -17.23 -3.24 -9.20
C ASP A 75 -16.61 -3.50 -10.58
N TYR A 76 -17.45 -3.92 -11.52
CA TYR A 76 -17.12 -4.03 -12.94
C TYR A 76 -17.94 -3.05 -13.79
N TYR A 77 -18.60 -2.06 -13.17
CA TYR A 77 -19.37 -1.06 -13.90
C TYR A 77 -18.45 -0.02 -14.56
N GLU A 78 -18.93 0.50 -15.68
CA GLU A 78 -18.32 1.61 -16.42
C GLU A 78 -19.23 2.85 -16.31
N TYR A 79 -18.74 3.93 -15.70
CA TYR A 79 -19.46 5.16 -15.36
C TYR A 79 -18.50 6.37 -15.35
N ASP A 80 -19.03 7.58 -15.21
CA ASP A 80 -18.22 8.79 -14.99
C ASP A 80 -18.25 9.10 -13.48
N PRO A 81 -17.14 9.00 -12.73
CA PRO A 81 -17.15 9.14 -11.29
C PRO A 81 -17.46 10.57 -10.87
N LYS A 82 -17.30 11.55 -11.78
CA LYS A 82 -17.71 12.95 -11.54
C LYS A 82 -19.23 13.11 -11.54
N LYS A 83 -19.95 12.23 -12.23
CA LYS A 83 -21.42 12.24 -12.30
C LYS A 83 -22.04 11.26 -11.31
N SER A 84 -21.51 10.05 -11.28
CA SER A 84 -22.07 8.89 -10.58
C SER A 84 -21.55 8.73 -9.14
N GLY A 85 -20.51 9.47 -8.74
CA GLY A 85 -19.73 9.16 -7.55
C GLY A 85 -18.86 7.92 -7.76
N ILE A 86 -18.10 7.52 -6.74
CA ILE A 86 -17.23 6.32 -6.76
C ILE A 86 -17.94 5.23 -5.96
N ALA A 87 -18.10 4.05 -6.54
CA ALA A 87 -18.63 2.90 -5.83
C ALA A 87 -17.63 2.43 -4.76
N PRO A 88 -18.07 1.83 -3.64
CA PRO A 88 -17.14 1.17 -2.73
C PRO A 88 -16.51 -0.06 -3.39
N ASP A 89 -15.32 -0.43 -2.90
CA ASP A 89 -14.56 -1.59 -3.38
C ASP A 89 -15.32 -2.93 -3.21
N VAL A 90 -16.28 -2.96 -2.28
CA VAL A 90 -17.21 -4.09 -2.07
C VAL A 90 -18.64 -3.65 -2.33
N LEU A 91 -19.23 -4.07 -3.46
CA LEU A 91 -20.61 -3.73 -3.81
C LEU A 91 -21.65 -4.57 -3.05
N GLY A 92 -21.26 -5.76 -2.60
CA GLY A 92 -22.13 -6.71 -1.92
C GLY A 92 -21.55 -8.12 -1.88
N ILE A 93 -22.40 -9.08 -1.52
CA ILE A 93 -22.04 -10.50 -1.40
C ILE A 93 -23.02 -11.35 -2.19
N LYS A 94 -22.52 -12.39 -2.83
CA LYS A 94 -23.33 -13.43 -3.47
C LYS A 94 -23.44 -14.65 -2.57
N ILE A 95 -24.67 -15.17 -2.44
CA ILE A 95 -25.03 -16.36 -1.66
C ILE A 95 -25.67 -17.35 -2.64
N GLY A 96 -24.88 -18.31 -3.14
CA GLY A 96 -25.33 -19.18 -4.24
C GLY A 96 -25.74 -18.35 -5.47
N PRO A 97 -26.98 -18.44 -5.97
CA PRO A 97 -27.44 -17.62 -7.11
C PRO A 97 -27.85 -16.20 -6.72
N ASN A 98 -28.08 -15.91 -5.43
CA ASN A 98 -28.67 -14.66 -4.98
C ASN A 98 -27.60 -13.60 -4.69
N ALA A 99 -27.90 -12.33 -4.95
CA ALA A 99 -27.04 -11.19 -4.61
C ALA A 99 -27.65 -10.40 -3.45
N VAL A 100 -26.82 -10.09 -2.46
CA VAL A 100 -27.15 -9.22 -1.32
C VAL A 100 -26.31 -7.94 -1.46
N PRO A 101 -26.91 -6.83 -1.94
CA PRO A 101 -26.18 -5.59 -2.19
C PRO A 101 -25.86 -4.84 -0.89
N PHE A 102 -24.70 -4.18 -0.86
CA PHE A 102 -24.33 -3.18 0.16
C PHE A 102 -24.55 -1.75 -0.32
N VAL A 103 -24.59 -1.57 -1.64
CA VAL A 103 -24.90 -0.31 -2.30
C VAL A 103 -25.89 -0.52 -3.43
N GLU A 104 -26.60 0.55 -3.78
CA GLU A 104 -27.47 0.62 -4.95
C GLU A 104 -27.12 1.84 -5.79
N TYR A 105 -27.37 1.76 -7.10
CA TYR A 105 -27.20 2.89 -8.00
C TYR A 105 -28.55 3.52 -8.32
N ASP A 106 -28.74 4.77 -7.90
CA ASP A 106 -29.87 5.62 -8.31
C ASP A 106 -29.32 6.98 -8.73
N ASN A 107 -28.90 7.07 -10.00
CA ASN A 107 -28.18 8.21 -10.61
C ASN A 107 -26.85 8.58 -9.92
N ARG A 108 -26.55 7.95 -8.79
CA ARG A 108 -25.31 7.95 -8.01
C ARG A 108 -25.28 6.69 -7.15
N TRP A 109 -24.10 6.29 -6.71
CA TRP A 109 -23.94 5.21 -5.74
C TRP A 109 -24.45 5.65 -4.35
N ASN A 110 -25.38 4.90 -3.78
CA ASN A 110 -25.93 5.12 -2.44
C ASN A 110 -25.70 3.89 -1.55
N ALA A 111 -25.31 4.12 -0.30
CA ALA A 111 -25.20 3.07 0.69
C ALA A 111 -26.59 2.55 1.08
N ILE A 112 -26.77 1.23 1.11
CA ILE A 112 -27.99 0.63 1.63
C ILE A 112 -27.96 0.72 3.15
N LYS A 113 -29.09 1.12 3.75
CA LYS A 113 -29.20 1.31 5.19
C LYS A 113 -28.88 0.01 5.94
N GLY A 114 -27.92 0.08 6.85
CA GLY A 114 -27.50 -1.07 7.66
C GLY A 114 -26.46 -1.98 6.99
N ALA A 115 -26.16 -1.76 5.71
CA ALA A 115 -25.10 -2.49 5.03
C ALA A 115 -23.72 -2.03 5.51
N PRO A 116 -22.75 -2.95 5.68
CA PRO A 116 -21.37 -2.57 5.93
C PRO A 116 -20.80 -1.85 4.71
N GLN A 117 -20.08 -0.76 4.95
CA GLN A 117 -19.38 0.01 3.93
C GLN A 117 -17.89 -0.23 4.09
N ILE A 118 -17.24 -0.72 3.03
CA ILE A 118 -15.88 -1.24 3.12
C ILE A 118 -15.05 -0.65 1.97
N GLU A 119 -13.87 -0.17 2.32
CA GLU A 119 -12.80 0.25 1.41
C GLU A 119 -11.58 -0.64 1.66
N VAL A 120 -10.93 -1.11 0.61
CA VAL A 120 -9.69 -1.85 0.67
C VAL A 120 -8.54 -0.95 0.23
N LYS A 121 -7.62 -0.66 1.15
CA LYS A 121 -6.40 0.05 0.84
C LYS A 121 -5.25 -0.93 0.68
N SER A 122 -4.83 -1.12 -0.56
CA SER A 122 -3.67 -1.95 -0.90
C SER A 122 -2.38 -1.15 -1.02
N PHE A 123 -1.28 -1.70 -0.49
CA PHE A 123 0.04 -1.07 -0.56
C PHE A 123 1.09 -2.04 -1.06
N LYS A 124 1.95 -1.59 -1.97
CA LYS A 124 3.16 -2.33 -2.37
C LYS A 124 4.11 -2.44 -1.18
N ASN A 125 4.88 -3.53 -1.13
CA ASN A 125 5.94 -3.71 -0.13
C ASN A 125 6.92 -2.50 -0.08
N THR A 126 7.21 -1.89 -1.22
CA THR A 126 8.15 -0.75 -1.34
C THR A 126 7.57 0.61 -0.91
N GLN A 127 6.27 0.71 -0.63
CA GLN A 127 5.66 1.97 -0.14
C GLN A 127 5.97 2.20 1.34
N TYR A 128 6.27 3.46 1.69
CA TYR A 128 6.63 3.87 3.05
C TYR A 128 5.46 4.50 3.82
N MET A 129 4.47 5.03 3.11
CA MET A 129 3.36 5.76 3.69
C MET A 129 2.03 5.25 3.17
N VAL A 130 1.00 5.49 3.97
CA VAL A 130 -0.40 5.33 3.64
C VAL A 130 -1.07 6.68 3.79
N SER A 131 -1.99 6.99 2.89
CA SER A 131 -2.76 8.23 2.93
C SER A 131 -4.25 8.01 2.78
N LEU A 132 -5.03 8.92 3.36
CA LEU A 132 -6.48 8.90 3.33
C LEU A 132 -7.02 10.33 3.22
N ARG A 133 -7.85 10.61 2.23
CA ARG A 133 -8.55 11.90 2.10
C ARG A 133 -9.96 11.78 2.63
N ASN A 134 -10.34 12.48 3.70
CA ASN A 134 -11.71 12.35 4.21
C ASN A 134 -12.72 12.88 3.18
N GLN A 135 -13.57 11.99 2.65
CA GLN A 135 -14.65 12.33 1.73
C GLN A 135 -16.01 11.96 2.33
N GLY A 136 -16.16 12.08 3.65
CA GLY A 136 -17.41 11.85 4.37
C GLY A 136 -17.69 10.37 4.65
N TYR A 137 -16.65 9.61 4.99
CA TYR A 137 -16.73 8.16 5.15
C TYR A 137 -16.22 7.66 6.51
N ASP A 138 -16.33 8.49 7.54
CA ASP A 138 -15.75 8.29 8.88
C ASP A 138 -16.08 6.92 9.52
N ASN A 139 -17.27 6.37 9.23
CA ASN A 139 -17.74 5.09 9.78
C ASN A 139 -17.49 3.88 8.87
N LYS A 140 -16.86 4.06 7.69
CA LYS A 140 -16.54 2.94 6.79
C LYS A 140 -15.38 2.12 7.34
N TYR A 141 -15.43 0.82 7.11
CA TYR A 141 -14.31 -0.09 7.36
C TYR A 141 -13.22 0.14 6.31
N LEU A 142 -11.98 0.27 6.78
CA LEU A 142 -10.75 0.28 5.99
C LEU A 142 -10.05 -1.05 6.20
N VAL A 143 -9.99 -1.85 5.14
CA VAL A 143 -9.22 -3.08 5.07
C VAL A 143 -7.85 -2.75 4.50
N MET A 144 -6.81 -2.81 5.33
CA MET A 144 -5.45 -2.45 4.93
C MET A 144 -4.63 -3.69 4.63
N VAL A 145 -4.17 -3.80 3.38
CA VAL A 145 -3.46 -4.98 2.87
C VAL A 145 -2.15 -4.59 2.21
N GLU A 146 -1.13 -5.44 2.39
CA GLU A 146 0.14 -5.34 1.67
C GLU A 146 0.15 -6.32 0.50
N THR A 147 0.47 -5.83 -0.69
CA THR A 147 0.59 -6.59 -1.94
C THR A 147 2.05 -6.77 -2.33
N SER A 148 2.35 -7.98 -2.78
CA SER A 148 3.63 -8.35 -3.36
C SER A 148 3.35 -9.25 -4.56
N LEU A 149 2.93 -8.63 -5.66
CA LEU A 149 2.82 -9.29 -6.96
C LEU A 149 4.20 -9.47 -7.58
N ASP A 150 4.37 -10.57 -8.30
CA ASP A 150 5.60 -10.82 -9.07
C ASP A 150 5.74 -9.76 -10.17
N THR A 151 6.98 -9.42 -10.53
CA THR A 151 7.25 -8.42 -11.56
C THR A 151 6.67 -8.78 -12.92
N ASP A 152 6.45 -10.06 -13.17
CA ASP A 152 5.95 -10.66 -14.40
C ASP A 152 4.55 -11.30 -14.20
N TYR A 153 3.75 -10.83 -13.23
CA TYR A 153 2.42 -11.38 -12.91
C TYR A 153 1.43 -11.45 -14.11
N LEU A 154 1.65 -10.67 -15.18
CA LEU A 154 0.85 -10.74 -16.42
C LEU A 154 1.31 -11.84 -17.37
N LEU A 155 2.55 -12.31 -17.25
CA LEU A 155 3.16 -13.30 -18.14
C LEU A 155 2.31 -14.57 -18.31
N PRO A 156 1.67 -15.13 -17.26
CA PRO A 156 0.83 -16.32 -17.38
C PRO A 156 -0.43 -16.15 -18.24
N PHE A 157 -0.79 -14.93 -18.63
CA PHE A 157 -1.97 -14.64 -19.45
C PHE A 157 -1.66 -14.46 -20.94
N PHE A 158 -0.38 -14.42 -21.33
CA PHE A 158 -0.02 -14.37 -22.75
C PHE A 158 -0.20 -15.74 -23.41
N GLU A 159 -0.59 -15.71 -24.68
CA GLU A 159 -0.75 -16.94 -25.46
C GLU A 159 0.58 -17.67 -25.65
N GLN A 160 0.51 -19.00 -25.71
CA GLN A 160 1.67 -19.83 -26.05
C GLN A 160 2.32 -19.43 -27.38
N THR A 161 1.57 -18.86 -28.33
CA THR A 161 2.10 -18.30 -29.58
C THR A 161 3.24 -17.30 -29.31
N VAL A 162 3.06 -16.40 -28.34
CA VAL A 162 4.04 -15.37 -27.97
C VAL A 162 5.23 -15.99 -27.23
N LEU A 163 4.98 -16.94 -26.33
CA LEU A 163 6.00 -17.57 -25.49
C LEU A 163 6.57 -18.87 -26.08
N SER A 164 6.35 -19.11 -27.38
CA SER A 164 6.72 -20.37 -28.04
C SER A 164 8.23 -20.49 -28.27
N GLU A 165 8.71 -21.74 -28.35
CA GLU A 165 10.08 -22.06 -28.77
C GLU A 165 10.41 -21.48 -30.16
N ASN A 166 9.43 -21.42 -31.07
CA ASN A 166 9.61 -20.80 -32.37
C ASN A 166 9.92 -19.29 -32.24
N THR A 167 9.11 -18.56 -31.47
CA THR A 167 9.34 -17.13 -31.21
C THR A 167 10.70 -16.92 -30.53
N TYR A 168 11.05 -17.72 -29.52
CA TYR A 168 12.36 -17.66 -28.85
C TYR A 168 13.52 -17.84 -29.84
N ASN A 169 13.45 -18.85 -30.72
CA ASN A 169 14.51 -19.11 -31.69
C ASN A 169 14.67 -17.98 -32.72
N ARG A 170 13.59 -17.25 -33.05
CA ARG A 170 13.64 -16.07 -33.92
C ARG A 170 14.33 -14.86 -33.30
N LEU A 171 14.50 -14.84 -31.98
CA LEU A 171 15.18 -13.76 -31.25
C LEU A 171 16.69 -14.01 -31.10
N LYS A 172 17.19 -15.19 -31.51
CA LYS A 172 18.63 -15.50 -31.45
C LYS A 172 19.40 -14.63 -32.44
N MET A 173 20.44 -13.99 -31.94
CA MET A 173 21.37 -13.18 -32.74
C MET A 173 22.51 -14.05 -33.25
N ASP A 174 23.13 -13.65 -34.37
CA ASP A 174 24.34 -14.30 -34.87
C ASP A 174 25.57 -13.75 -34.14
N ASP A 175 25.90 -14.37 -33.03
CA ASP A 175 27.02 -13.97 -32.18
C ASP A 175 28.36 -13.96 -32.93
N ALA A 176 28.55 -14.85 -33.93
CA ALA A 176 29.77 -14.91 -34.72
C ALA A 176 29.96 -13.67 -35.61
N VAL A 177 28.85 -13.02 -35.99
CA VAL A 177 28.86 -11.79 -36.79
C VAL A 177 28.99 -10.56 -35.89
N PHE A 178 28.27 -10.52 -34.77
CA PHE A 178 28.13 -9.29 -33.97
C PHE A 178 29.06 -9.20 -32.77
N ILE A 179 29.69 -10.30 -32.32
CA ILE A 179 30.49 -10.33 -31.09
C ILE A 179 31.93 -10.74 -31.40
N LYS A 180 32.85 -9.78 -31.28
CA LYS A 180 34.31 -10.03 -31.40
C LYS A 180 34.92 -10.61 -30.12
N SER A 181 34.42 -10.19 -28.95
CA SER A 181 34.87 -10.64 -27.63
C SER A 181 33.84 -10.28 -26.56
N ASN A 182 33.58 -11.19 -25.61
CA ASN A 182 32.69 -10.96 -24.46
C ASN A 182 33.26 -11.59 -23.18
N THR A 183 34.55 -11.35 -22.91
CA THR A 183 35.28 -12.01 -21.80
C THR A 183 34.78 -11.60 -20.42
N ASP A 184 34.20 -10.41 -20.30
CA ASP A 184 33.68 -9.87 -19.04
C ASP A 184 32.20 -10.25 -18.80
N ASN A 185 31.58 -11.01 -19.71
CA ASN A 185 30.17 -11.42 -19.67
C ASN A 185 29.18 -10.23 -19.54
N ASN A 186 29.51 -9.08 -20.14
CA ASN A 186 28.64 -7.90 -20.13
C ASN A 186 27.48 -8.00 -21.15
N LEU A 187 27.53 -8.98 -22.06
CA LEU A 187 26.46 -9.29 -23.01
C LEU A 187 25.93 -10.71 -22.75
N SER A 188 24.61 -10.89 -22.84
CA SER A 188 23.96 -12.20 -22.77
C SER A 188 22.88 -12.32 -23.84
N SER A 189 22.62 -13.55 -24.29
CA SER A 189 21.50 -13.83 -25.19
C SER A 189 20.17 -13.61 -24.46
N VAL A 190 19.09 -13.46 -25.22
CA VAL A 190 17.74 -13.40 -24.65
C VAL A 190 17.46 -14.65 -23.81
N THR A 191 16.93 -14.43 -22.60
CA THR A 191 16.57 -15.51 -21.68
C THR A 191 15.31 -16.21 -22.18
N LYS A 192 15.35 -17.54 -22.25
CA LYS A 192 14.15 -18.34 -22.54
C LYS A 192 13.16 -18.21 -21.37
N ILE A 193 11.90 -17.99 -21.71
CA ILE A 193 10.84 -17.87 -20.72
C ILE A 193 10.34 -19.27 -20.37
N GLU A 194 10.51 -19.67 -19.12
CA GLU A 194 10.03 -20.94 -18.56
C GLU A 194 9.20 -20.62 -17.31
N ARG A 195 7.86 -20.64 -17.44
CA ARG A 195 6.96 -20.45 -16.29
C ARG A 195 5.79 -21.40 -16.35
N GLU A 196 5.81 -22.36 -15.44
CA GLU A 196 4.68 -23.26 -15.16
C GLU A 196 3.86 -22.81 -13.94
N ASN A 197 4.38 -21.85 -13.16
CA ASN A 197 3.74 -21.40 -11.93
C ASN A 197 2.55 -20.46 -12.18
N THR A 198 1.40 -20.82 -11.61
CA THR A 198 0.15 -20.04 -11.61
C THR A 198 0.03 -19.05 -10.46
N ASP A 199 0.93 -19.11 -9.47
CA ASP A 199 1.01 -18.12 -8.41
C ASP A 199 1.57 -16.82 -8.98
N LEU A 200 0.89 -15.72 -8.71
CA LEU A 200 1.19 -14.37 -9.23
C LEU A 200 1.80 -13.46 -8.16
N GLY A 201 1.95 -13.97 -6.95
CA GLY A 201 2.43 -13.25 -5.79
C GLY A 201 1.53 -13.44 -4.59
N THR A 202 1.57 -12.47 -3.67
CA THR A 202 0.91 -12.62 -2.37
C THR A 202 0.27 -11.34 -1.85
N LEU A 203 -0.72 -11.55 -1.01
CA LEU A 203 -1.45 -10.54 -0.26
C LEU A 203 -1.30 -10.81 1.24
N LYS A 204 -1.19 -9.75 2.03
CA LYS A 204 -1.02 -9.84 3.48
C LYS A 204 -1.94 -8.84 4.16
N LEU A 205 -2.85 -9.31 5.00
CA LEU A 205 -3.67 -8.43 5.83
C LEU A 205 -2.78 -7.74 6.88
N ILE A 206 -2.84 -6.41 6.96
CA ILE A 206 -2.13 -5.64 7.99
C ILE A 206 -3.07 -5.41 9.18
N THR A 207 -4.23 -4.82 8.93
CA THR A 207 -5.28 -4.57 9.93
C THR A 207 -6.60 -4.24 9.23
N VAL A 208 -7.71 -4.28 9.98
CA VAL A 208 -9.00 -3.71 9.60
C VAL A 208 -9.34 -2.65 10.64
N CYS A 209 -9.75 -1.45 10.27
CA CYS A 209 -10.21 -0.45 11.24
C CYS A 209 -11.28 0.45 10.63
N LYS A 210 -11.95 1.30 11.40
CA LYS A 210 -12.77 2.36 10.82
C LYS A 210 -11.92 3.54 10.34
N ALA A 211 -12.45 4.31 9.39
CA ALA A 211 -11.75 5.47 8.83
C ALA A 211 -11.44 6.53 9.90
N ASN A 212 -12.37 6.81 10.80
CA ASN A 212 -12.13 7.72 11.93
C ASN A 212 -11.00 7.26 12.86
N VAL A 213 -10.92 5.96 13.13
CA VAL A 213 -9.83 5.37 13.93
C VAL A 213 -8.50 5.57 13.20
N PHE A 214 -8.42 5.25 11.90
CA PHE A 214 -7.20 5.52 11.12
C PHE A 214 -6.78 7.00 11.20
N MET A 215 -7.73 7.93 11.01
CA MET A 215 -7.46 9.36 11.04
C MET A 215 -6.88 9.81 12.40
N SER A 216 -7.33 9.24 13.52
CA SER A 216 -6.80 9.57 14.85
C SER A 216 -5.33 9.15 15.06
N PHE A 217 -4.87 8.11 14.35
CA PHE A 217 -3.47 7.65 14.42
C PHE A 217 -2.56 8.37 13.40
N ALA A 218 -3.15 9.00 12.38
CA ALA A 218 -2.44 9.64 11.28
C ALA A 218 -2.09 11.12 11.56
N THR A 219 -1.15 11.65 10.79
CA THR A 219 -0.82 13.08 10.76
C THR A 219 -1.64 13.76 9.67
N LEU A 220 -2.46 14.75 10.03
CA LEU A 220 -3.20 15.56 9.06
C LEU A 220 -2.28 16.59 8.39
N CYS A 221 -2.18 16.50 7.07
CA CYS A 221 -1.57 17.52 6.22
C CYS A 221 -2.67 18.24 5.42
N THR A 222 -2.95 19.46 5.83
CA THR A 222 -3.88 20.38 5.18
C THR A 222 -3.30 20.93 3.86
N SER A 223 -4.06 21.81 3.20
CA SER A 223 -3.63 22.51 1.97
C SER A 223 -2.17 22.98 2.02
N LYS A 224 -1.39 22.57 1.02
CA LYS A 224 0.04 22.86 0.84
C LYS A 224 0.98 22.34 1.93
N GLU A 225 0.50 21.52 2.86
CA GLU A 225 1.36 20.86 3.84
C GLU A 225 1.91 19.54 3.29
N SER A 226 3.22 19.38 3.39
CA SER A 226 3.99 18.26 2.86
C SER A 226 4.43 17.34 4.01
N PRO A 227 4.12 16.03 3.98
CA PRO A 227 4.59 15.11 5.01
C PRO A 227 6.07 14.76 4.82
N LEU A 228 6.80 14.77 5.93
CA LEU A 228 8.16 14.25 6.10
C LEU A 228 8.09 12.92 6.83
N TYR A 229 8.56 11.85 6.21
CA TYR A 229 8.49 10.51 6.77
C TYR A 229 9.88 9.90 6.93
N VAL A 230 10.02 9.00 7.90
CA VAL A 230 11.25 8.21 8.08
C VAL A 230 11.43 7.32 6.85
N LYS A 231 12.49 7.57 6.07
CA LYS A 231 12.81 6.78 4.88
C LYS A 231 13.61 5.54 5.25
N GLU A 232 14.61 5.72 6.10
CA GLU A 232 15.51 4.65 6.54
C GLU A 232 16.24 5.06 7.81
N ILE A 233 16.74 4.07 8.56
CA ILE A 233 17.58 4.26 9.73
C ILE A 233 18.82 3.41 9.54
N ASN A 234 19.99 4.06 9.40
CA ASN A 234 21.25 3.38 9.15
C ASN A 234 22.19 3.50 10.35
N GLU A 235 22.82 2.39 10.73
CA GLU A 235 23.96 2.43 11.66
C GLU A 235 25.11 3.21 11.01
N THR A 236 25.79 4.03 11.80
CA THR A 236 26.98 4.74 11.38
C THR A 236 28.14 4.47 12.34
N ARG A 237 29.35 4.84 11.93
CA ARG A 237 30.53 4.74 12.78
C ARG A 237 30.27 5.49 14.09
N SER A 238 30.57 4.84 15.21
CA SER A 238 30.48 5.45 16.53
C SER A 238 31.24 6.77 16.57
N VAL A 239 30.66 7.78 17.20
CA VAL A 239 31.29 9.10 17.35
C VAL A 239 32.61 8.91 18.10
N LYS A 240 33.72 9.39 17.55
CA LYS A 240 35.08 9.22 18.13
C LYS A 240 35.27 9.95 19.46
N THR A 241 34.41 10.93 19.74
CA THR A 241 34.38 11.74 20.97
C THR A 241 32.99 11.62 21.58
N ASN A 242 32.88 11.74 22.91
CA ASN A 242 31.59 11.78 23.59
C ASN A 242 30.77 12.97 23.04
N PRO A 243 29.69 12.72 22.27
CA PRO A 243 28.92 13.80 21.70
C PRO A 243 28.16 14.53 22.81
N ASN A 244 27.97 15.85 22.66
CA ASN A 244 26.94 16.53 23.43
C ASN A 244 25.59 15.96 23.01
N THR A 245 24.83 15.44 23.98
CA THR A 245 23.53 14.84 23.73
C THR A 245 22.47 15.40 24.64
N ILE A 246 21.23 15.40 24.17
CA ILE A 246 20.04 15.57 25.01
C ILE A 246 19.11 14.37 24.85
N ASP A 247 18.15 14.22 25.75
CA ASP A 247 17.18 13.14 25.66
C ASP A 247 16.31 13.28 24.40
N PHE A 248 16.16 12.19 23.64
CA PHE A 248 15.37 12.22 22.40
C PHE A 248 13.89 12.54 22.67
N LEU A 249 13.39 12.15 23.84
CA LEU A 249 12.06 12.52 24.34
C LEU A 249 11.83 14.04 24.42
N ASN A 250 12.89 14.84 24.58
CA ASN A 250 12.73 16.30 24.64
C ASN A 250 12.21 16.88 23.32
N LEU A 251 12.43 16.17 22.20
CA LEU A 251 11.97 16.56 20.85
C LEU A 251 10.54 16.10 20.53
N LEU A 252 9.98 15.24 21.36
CA LEU A 252 8.74 14.51 21.08
C LEU A 252 7.71 14.71 22.19
N GLU A 253 6.45 14.46 21.86
CA GLU A 253 5.34 14.31 22.78
C GLU A 253 4.56 13.04 22.43
N ILE A 254 3.97 12.38 23.43
CA ILE A 254 3.16 11.20 23.19
C ILE A 254 1.69 11.63 23.01
N ASN A 255 1.05 11.13 21.97
CA ASN A 255 -0.37 11.35 21.74
C ASN A 255 -1.24 10.31 22.45
N GLU A 256 -2.56 10.50 22.42
CA GLU A 256 -3.54 9.59 23.03
C GLU A 256 -3.48 8.16 22.51
N ASN A 257 -2.97 7.97 21.30
CA ASN A 257 -2.80 6.68 20.63
C ASN A 257 -1.44 6.03 20.92
N GLY A 258 -0.64 6.61 21.83
CA GLY A 258 0.67 6.09 22.22
C GLY A 258 1.77 6.26 21.18
N LEU A 259 1.52 7.04 20.12
CA LEU A 259 2.54 7.39 19.13
C LEU A 259 3.26 8.68 19.54
N TYR A 260 4.51 8.81 19.11
CA TYR A 260 5.29 10.03 19.35
C TYR A 260 5.11 11.02 18.19
N THR A 261 4.66 12.22 18.53
CA THR A 261 4.55 13.39 17.66
C THR A 261 5.76 14.29 17.87
N TRP A 262 6.22 14.94 16.80
CA TRP A 262 7.32 15.90 16.88
C TRP A 262 6.81 17.26 17.36
N LYS A 263 7.43 17.80 18.41
CA LYS A 263 7.06 19.11 18.96
C LYS A 263 7.28 20.24 17.94
N THR A 264 8.33 20.12 17.14
CA THR A 264 8.67 21.06 16.06
C THR A 264 9.31 20.32 14.89
N ASN A 265 9.24 20.90 13.70
CA ASN A 265 10.03 20.44 12.57
C ASN A 265 11.49 20.89 12.74
N LEU A 266 12.30 20.07 13.41
CA LEU A 266 13.71 20.36 13.63
C LEU A 266 14.60 20.20 12.38
N LEU A 267 14.08 19.69 11.26
CA LEU A 267 14.90 19.38 10.08
C LEU A 267 15.26 20.65 9.29
N ASP A 268 14.25 21.28 8.68
CA ASP A 268 14.42 22.46 7.84
C ASP A 268 13.67 23.70 8.35
N ASN A 269 13.01 23.58 9.52
CA ASN A 269 12.20 24.63 10.14
C ASN A 269 11.09 25.19 9.23
N ASN A 270 10.70 24.48 8.17
CA ASN A 270 9.57 24.90 7.35
C ASN A 270 8.25 24.51 8.06
N PRO A 271 7.38 25.47 8.41
CA PRO A 271 6.12 25.19 9.09
C PRO A 271 5.14 24.40 8.22
N SER A 272 5.26 24.45 6.89
CA SER A 272 4.46 23.66 5.96
C SER A 272 4.94 22.21 5.81
N HIS A 273 6.08 21.85 6.42
CA HIS A 273 6.58 20.48 6.39
C HIS A 273 6.30 19.79 7.73
N LYS A 274 5.47 18.74 7.69
CA LYS A 274 5.00 18.02 8.87
C LYS A 274 5.70 16.68 9.02
N LEU A 275 6.46 16.52 10.10
CA LEU A 275 7.03 15.22 10.45
C LEU A 275 5.93 14.26 10.87
N LEU A 276 5.87 13.08 10.23
CA LEU A 276 4.90 12.05 10.59
C LEU A 276 5.17 11.50 11.99
N ASN A 277 4.08 11.09 12.64
CA ASN A 277 4.13 10.36 13.91
C ASN A 277 4.98 9.09 13.78
N ILE A 278 5.71 8.75 14.84
CA ILE A 278 6.56 7.56 14.91
C ILE A 278 6.17 6.68 16.09
N HIS A 279 6.38 5.38 15.95
CA HIS A 279 6.31 4.43 17.07
C HIS A 279 7.71 4.32 17.69
N VAL A 280 7.83 4.39 19.02
CA VAL A 280 9.11 4.21 19.71
C VAL A 280 8.97 3.32 20.94
N GLU A 281 9.80 2.29 21.03
CA GLU A 281 10.00 1.49 22.25
C GLU A 281 11.39 1.76 22.82
N GLY A 282 11.50 1.85 24.15
CA GLY A 282 12.78 2.17 24.79
C GLY A 282 13.21 3.62 24.58
N ILE A 283 12.29 4.59 24.49
CA ILE A 283 12.60 6.02 24.24
C ILE A 283 13.69 6.60 25.15
N LYS A 284 13.75 6.16 26.42
CA LYS A 284 14.74 6.61 27.41
C LYS A 284 16.17 6.19 27.04
N ASN A 285 16.31 5.15 26.22
CA ASN A 285 17.56 4.63 25.71
C ASN A 285 18.05 5.38 24.46
N ILE A 286 17.32 6.40 23.99
CA ILE A 286 17.66 7.14 22.78
C ILE A 286 18.06 8.57 23.17
N LYS A 287 19.26 8.96 22.75
CA LYS A 287 19.81 10.30 22.92
C LYS A 287 19.90 10.98 21.55
N TYR A 288 19.43 12.20 21.47
CA TYR A 288 19.64 13.07 20.30
C TYR A 288 21.08 13.59 20.31
N VAL A 289 21.72 13.56 19.13
CA VAL A 289 23.08 14.10 18.94
C VAL A 289 23.04 15.42 18.16
N LYS A 290 22.49 15.37 16.94
CA LYS A 290 22.40 16.51 16.03
C LYS A 290 21.41 16.20 14.90
N ASN A 291 21.05 17.20 14.11
CA ASN A 291 20.27 17.03 12.89
C ASN A 291 20.95 17.73 11.69
N SER A 292 20.42 17.42 10.51
CA SER A 292 20.60 18.17 9.28
C SER A 292 19.22 18.52 8.70
N LYS A 293 19.18 19.09 7.49
CA LYS A 293 17.93 19.39 6.77
C LYS A 293 17.09 18.16 6.41
N SER A 294 17.66 16.96 6.46
CA SER A 294 16.96 15.72 6.06
C SER A 294 17.29 14.52 6.95
N SER A 295 17.95 14.74 8.08
CA SER A 295 18.30 13.63 8.96
C SER A 295 18.45 14.01 10.42
N VAL A 296 18.25 13.03 11.30
CA VAL A 296 18.52 13.13 12.74
C VAL A 296 19.54 12.05 13.11
N THR A 297 20.60 12.45 13.79
CA THR A 297 21.60 11.54 14.37
C THR A 297 21.23 11.25 15.82
N ILE A 298 21.13 9.97 16.16
CA ILE A 298 20.84 9.50 17.52
C ILE A 298 21.94 8.56 18.01
N LEU A 299 22.13 8.53 19.33
CA LEU A 299 22.95 7.57 20.05
C LEU A 299 22.02 6.71 20.92
N THR A 300 22.25 5.42 20.94
CA THR A 300 21.47 4.48 21.77
C THR A 300 22.30 4.01 22.97
N THR A 301 21.72 4.06 24.16
CA THR A 301 22.34 3.62 25.43
C THR A 301 21.79 2.27 25.91
N GLY A 302 20.82 1.72 25.20
CA GLY A 302 20.14 0.45 25.44
C GLY A 302 19.42 0.04 24.16
N GLU A 303 18.79 -1.13 24.15
CA GLU A 303 17.95 -1.54 23.03
C GLU A 303 16.75 -0.60 22.90
N ALA A 304 16.41 -0.28 21.65
CA ALA A 304 15.26 0.54 21.32
C ALA A 304 14.67 0.14 19.97
N ILE A 305 13.44 0.55 19.71
CA ILE A 305 12.81 0.38 18.39
C ILE A 305 12.28 1.74 17.95
N ILE A 306 12.55 2.13 16.70
CA ILE A 306 11.84 3.22 16.04
C ILE A 306 11.11 2.63 14.84
N ASN A 307 9.79 2.77 14.82
CA ASN A 307 8.91 2.13 13.85
C ASN A 307 9.12 0.61 13.87
N ASN A 308 9.66 0.02 12.80
CA ASN A 308 9.99 -1.42 12.74
C ASN A 308 11.51 -1.66 12.81
N ASN A 309 12.32 -0.64 13.05
CA ASN A 309 13.78 -0.73 13.07
C ASN A 309 14.25 -0.98 14.50
N LYS A 310 14.86 -2.14 14.74
CA LYS A 310 15.56 -2.44 16.00
C LYS A 310 16.90 -1.71 16.04
N LEU A 311 17.19 -1.07 17.16
CA LEU A 311 18.40 -0.32 17.40
C LEU A 311 19.16 -0.97 18.57
N ASN A 312 20.42 -1.30 18.32
CA ASN A 312 21.27 -2.00 19.29
C ASN A 312 21.95 -1.01 20.23
N SER A 313 22.15 -1.40 21.49
CA SER A 313 22.83 -0.57 22.49
C SER A 313 24.25 -0.16 22.06
N GLY A 314 24.64 1.07 22.41
CA GLY A 314 25.99 1.60 22.18
C GLY A 314 26.27 2.02 20.73
N LYS A 315 25.24 2.10 19.89
CA LYS A 315 25.38 2.43 18.46
C LYS A 315 24.85 3.81 18.12
N THR A 316 25.45 4.41 17.11
CA THR A 316 24.98 5.66 16.52
C THR A 316 24.19 5.35 15.24
N TYR A 317 23.04 5.99 15.08
CA TYR A 317 22.18 5.83 13.91
C TYR A 317 21.88 7.19 13.26
N ILE A 318 21.71 7.18 11.94
CA ILE A 318 21.18 8.31 11.18
C ILE A 318 19.79 7.93 10.67
N ILE A 319 18.78 8.61 11.22
CA ILE A 319 17.39 8.56 10.74
C ILE A 319 17.30 9.52 9.57
N LYS A 320 17.08 9.02 8.35
CA LYS A 320 16.87 9.84 7.17
C LYS A 320 15.38 10.06 6.95
N PHE A 321 15.02 11.28 6.58
CA PHE A 321 13.66 11.67 6.25
C PHE A 321 13.55 12.00 4.77
N GLN A 322 12.39 11.68 4.19
CA GLN A 322 12.05 12.06 2.83
C GLN A 322 10.77 12.90 2.84
N LEU A 323 10.76 13.95 2.02
CA LEU A 323 9.62 14.82 1.81
C LEU A 323 8.76 14.26 0.67
N LEU A 324 7.45 14.19 0.87
CA LEU A 324 6.49 14.12 -0.23
C LEU A 324 6.00 15.55 -0.48
N ASP A 325 6.45 16.17 -1.56
CA ASP A 325 6.07 17.54 -1.88
C ASP A 325 4.58 17.62 -2.27
N ARG A 326 3.84 18.44 -1.53
CA ARG A 326 2.42 18.75 -1.72
C ARG A 326 2.20 20.26 -1.83
N SER A 327 3.22 21.05 -2.15
CA SER A 327 3.16 22.52 -2.26
C SER A 327 2.09 23.03 -3.25
N SER A 328 1.71 22.21 -4.24
CA SER A 328 0.64 22.51 -5.21
C SER A 328 -0.74 21.94 -4.82
N ASN A 329 -0.83 21.12 -3.78
CA ASN A 329 -2.06 20.47 -3.34
C ASN A 329 -2.93 21.42 -2.51
N ARG A 330 -4.24 21.41 -2.77
CA ARG A 330 -5.22 22.25 -2.08
C ARG A 330 -6.12 21.51 -1.09
N GLY A 331 -5.96 20.20 -0.97
CA GLY A 331 -6.83 19.34 -0.18
C GLY A 331 -6.15 18.75 1.05
N ASP A 332 -7.00 18.44 2.03
CA ASP A 332 -6.61 17.82 3.28
C ASP A 332 -6.45 16.31 3.10
N GLU A 333 -5.42 15.75 3.74
CA GLU A 333 -5.11 14.33 3.64
C GLU A 333 -4.34 13.88 4.89
N TYR A 334 -4.74 12.73 5.40
CA TYR A 334 -4.13 12.08 6.56
C TYR A 334 -3.02 11.16 6.08
N PHE A 335 -1.84 11.26 6.69
CA PHE A 335 -0.66 10.45 6.35
C PHE A 335 -0.17 9.66 7.55
N MET A 336 0.24 8.42 7.27
CA MET A 336 0.80 7.52 8.27
C MET A 336 1.99 6.76 7.68
N HIS A 337 3.04 6.55 8.45
CA HIS A 337 4.12 5.65 8.02
C HIS A 337 3.63 4.20 8.07
N LYS A 338 3.79 3.43 6.99
CA LYS A 338 3.21 2.09 6.82
C LYS A 338 3.52 1.13 7.97
N SER A 339 4.73 1.24 8.54
CA SER A 339 5.17 0.40 9.66
C SER A 339 4.28 0.48 10.91
N ILE A 340 3.59 1.61 11.12
CA ILE A 340 2.84 1.84 12.37
C ILE A 340 1.37 1.43 12.26
N ILE A 341 0.89 1.02 11.08
CA ILE A 341 -0.49 0.59 10.85
C ILE A 341 -0.90 -0.55 11.80
N GLN A 342 0.02 -1.45 12.11
CA GLN A 342 -0.23 -2.57 13.04
C GLN A 342 -0.49 -2.13 14.48
N LYS A 343 -0.29 -0.85 14.81
CA LYS A 343 -0.64 -0.26 16.11
C LYS A 343 -2.10 0.17 16.19
N ILE A 344 -2.79 0.27 15.05
CA ILE A 344 -4.22 0.55 15.00
C ILE A 344 -4.99 -0.68 15.50
N PRO A 345 -5.88 -0.55 16.50
CA PRO A 345 -6.73 -1.64 16.95
C PRO A 345 -7.55 -2.23 15.79
N SER A 346 -7.55 -3.55 15.68
CA SER A 346 -8.29 -4.22 14.61
C SER A 346 -9.79 -4.30 14.94
N GLU A 347 -10.63 -3.91 13.99
CA GLU A 347 -12.08 -4.08 13.95
C GLU A 347 -12.50 -5.22 13.02
N GLU A 348 -11.60 -6.15 12.71
CA GLU A 348 -11.88 -7.30 11.83
C GLU A 348 -13.11 -8.10 12.27
N ASN A 349 -13.20 -8.48 13.54
CA ASN A 349 -14.35 -9.22 14.06
C ASN A 349 -15.65 -8.41 13.98
N SER A 350 -15.58 -7.09 14.22
CA SER A 350 -16.75 -6.20 14.10
C SER A 350 -17.25 -6.16 12.66
N MET A 351 -16.33 -6.03 11.68
CA MET A 351 -16.67 -6.06 10.26
C MET A 351 -17.29 -7.40 9.86
N LEU A 352 -16.71 -8.54 10.28
CA LEU A 352 -17.24 -9.86 9.99
C LEU A 352 -18.65 -10.06 10.56
N ASN A 353 -18.87 -9.62 11.81
CA ASN A 353 -20.18 -9.70 12.46
C ASN A 353 -21.22 -8.82 11.76
N ASP A 354 -20.85 -7.60 11.35
CA ASP A 354 -21.75 -6.70 10.62
C ASP A 354 -22.14 -7.29 9.25
N ILE A 355 -21.20 -7.93 8.57
CA ILE A 355 -21.47 -8.66 7.32
C ILE A 355 -22.42 -9.83 7.60
N ASP A 356 -22.08 -10.73 8.52
CA ASP A 356 -22.89 -11.92 8.83
C ASP A 356 -24.32 -11.55 9.25
N LYS A 357 -24.47 -10.51 10.07
CA LYS A 357 -25.77 -10.00 10.49
C LYS A 357 -26.58 -9.42 9.35
N TYR A 358 -25.95 -8.75 8.38
CA TYR A 358 -26.67 -8.11 7.28
C TYR A 358 -27.12 -9.10 6.20
N ILE A 359 -26.38 -10.20 6.00
CA ILE A 359 -26.70 -11.20 4.97
C ILE A 359 -27.67 -12.30 5.44
N ARG A 360 -28.04 -12.31 6.72
CA ARG A 360 -29.05 -13.19 7.33
C ARG A 360 -30.37 -12.44 7.46
#